data_AF-Q5KCF2-F1
#
_entry.id   AF-Q5KCF2-F1
#
_cell.length_a   1.000
_cell.length_b   1.000
_cell.length_c   1.000
_cell.angle_alpha   90.00
_cell.angle_beta   90.00
_cell.angle_gamma   90.00
#
_symmetry.space_group_name_H-M   'P 1'
#
loop_
_entity.id
_entity.type
_entity.pdbx_description
1 polymer ?
#
loop_
_entity_poly.entity_id
_entity_poly.type
_entity_poly.pdbx_seq_one_letter_code
_entity_poly.pdbx_strand_id
1 'polypeptide(L)'
;MDQQSIRVFWPITGVDMSEGKVVGWRLRDTLCVVGIVQDRLWNKVLAQIGEEEDLVGLESIGRAVLDATKNTDVNEKQYIFWVNKERIPLSCSVPTILILYKPLDSSRLQYLTPSSSSPDLHVSGQDRHDPRYQLTIGDDQLSAIVDLINKTRHVQQVLRSLQMESAAEGKKKRRKQASLPSAPRFLFALDTCAQITIFLFSISIPCSSSFRAISTSADQLCTRMEQSIRGPIRYLTTRNDGGINDRAARYNVFWNTVWLVVNDLVLGYVAHNLIRRHSEWISTTTSTFFSSYVIDMPIHALKWLNDWPVGLKLNTPLSQFFCSTFTFLIQRWGDCVTPSLHSLLPQLMYLLSILSLTGFTTLLAASHDILNLLTLHLLFGYNVMRAVCVWQIDSLGGLWNLFRGKRWNVLRRRTDSYEYDIDQLFLGTLLFTVSAFLFPTVLSYTALFCLTRGMIFIICRVSEVTRQAMNRFPIFELILWIKEPSRVPGGLNITVQTVPLGDEGEKTEGRFIMRRALVLKSTPKALSDILFHQ
;
A
#
# COMPACT_ATOMS: atom_id res chain seq x y z
N MET A 1 32.41 0.52 40.89
CA MET A 1 31.02 0.00 40.82
C MET A 1 30.27 0.94 39.91
N ASP A 2 30.09 0.54 38.65
CA ASP A 2 29.40 1.35 37.66
C ASP A 2 27.94 1.52 38.08
N GLN A 3 27.62 2.68 38.66
CA GLN A 3 26.24 3.05 38.95
C GLN A 3 25.49 3.14 37.62
N GLN A 4 24.63 2.15 37.34
CA GLN A 4 23.69 2.20 36.23
C GLN A 4 22.87 3.48 36.36
N SER A 5 23.10 4.43 35.45
CA SER A 5 22.35 5.68 35.39
C SER A 5 20.91 5.41 34.96
N ILE A 6 19.95 5.89 35.73
CA ILE A 6 18.52 5.72 35.44
C ILE A 6 18.12 6.62 34.26
N ARG A 7 17.31 6.11 33.33
CA ARG A 7 16.84 6.86 32.16
C ARG A 7 15.47 7.47 32.47
N VAL A 8 15.31 8.78 32.30
CA VAL A 8 14.07 9.50 32.63
C VAL A 8 13.51 10.14 31.38
N PHE A 9 12.38 9.64 30.89
CA PHE A 9 11.59 10.25 29.83
C PHE A 9 10.65 11.28 30.44
N TRP A 10 10.87 12.56 30.15
CA TRP A 10 10.13 13.68 30.71
C TRP A 10 9.33 14.44 29.64
N PRO A 11 8.04 14.72 29.87
CA PRO A 11 7.20 15.42 28.91
C PRO A 11 7.48 16.93 28.91
N ILE A 12 7.75 17.52 27.75
CA ILE A 12 8.00 18.97 27.58
C ILE A 12 6.72 19.79 27.81
N THR A 13 5.56 19.22 27.50
CA THR A 13 4.25 19.89 27.58
C THR A 13 3.25 19.04 28.36
N GLY A 14 2.24 19.66 28.98
CA GLY A 14 1.20 18.94 29.72
C GLY A 14 1.48 18.78 31.23
N VAL A 15 2.61 19.30 31.71
CA VAL A 15 2.90 19.43 33.14
C VAL A 15 2.40 20.79 33.61
N ASP A 16 1.29 20.81 34.36
CA ASP A 16 0.65 22.08 34.77
C ASP A 16 1.15 22.61 36.12
N MET A 17 1.79 21.73 36.91
CA MET A 17 2.17 21.98 38.29
C MET A 17 3.70 21.99 38.43
N SER A 18 4.23 22.86 39.28
CA SER A 18 5.67 22.93 39.60
C SER A 18 6.06 22.11 40.83
N GLU A 19 5.09 21.76 41.69
CA GLU A 19 5.31 21.01 42.93
C GLU A 19 4.23 19.93 43.10
N GLY A 20 4.62 18.75 43.59
CA GLY A 20 3.70 17.64 43.83
C GLY A 20 4.35 16.26 43.64
N LYS A 21 3.52 15.21 43.59
CA LYS A 21 3.95 13.85 43.25
C LYS A 21 4.18 13.73 41.75
N VAL A 22 5.34 13.20 41.38
CA VAL A 22 5.67 12.83 40.00
C VAL A 22 5.06 11.48 39.72
N VAL A 23 4.19 11.45 38.71
CA VAL A 23 3.43 10.27 38.32
C VAL A 23 3.92 9.78 36.98
N GLY A 24 4.07 8.46 36.85
CA GLY A 24 4.43 7.83 35.58
C GLY A 24 4.56 6.32 35.68
N TRP A 25 5.19 5.73 34.67
CA TRP A 25 5.44 4.29 34.60
C TRP A 25 6.91 3.96 34.85
N ARG A 26 7.15 2.85 35.55
CA ARG A 26 8.49 2.32 35.78
C ARG A 26 8.70 1.04 34.97
N LEU A 27 9.71 1.05 34.09
CA LEU A 27 10.10 -0.09 33.26
C LEU A 27 11.57 -0.42 33.50
N ARG A 28 11.85 -1.35 34.42
CA ARG A 28 13.22 -1.70 34.88
C ARG A 28 14.02 -0.45 35.32
N ASP A 29 15.00 -0.04 34.53
CA ASP A 29 15.90 1.10 34.78
C ASP A 29 15.44 2.39 34.05
N THR A 30 14.25 2.37 33.45
CA THR A 30 13.66 3.50 32.72
C THR A 30 12.39 4.00 33.42
N LEU A 31 12.29 5.31 33.60
CA LEU A 31 11.15 6.01 34.18
C LEU A 31 10.47 6.85 33.08
N CYS A 32 9.21 6.56 32.77
CA CYS A 32 8.40 7.36 31.84
C CYS A 32 7.45 8.26 32.62
N VAL A 33 7.80 9.54 32.74
CA VAL A 33 7.01 10.52 33.50
C VAL A 33 5.85 11.01 32.65
N VAL A 34 4.66 11.11 33.26
CA VAL A 34 3.44 11.58 32.60
C VAL A 34 3.09 13.01 33.02
N GLY A 35 3.24 13.32 34.29
CA GLY A 35 2.93 14.64 34.82
C GLY A 35 3.12 14.73 36.34
N ILE A 36 2.79 15.91 36.88
CA ILE A 36 2.86 16.20 38.31
C ILE A 36 1.44 16.39 38.84
N VAL A 37 1.10 15.67 39.92
CA VAL A 37 -0.24 15.66 40.54
C VAL A 37 -0.14 16.05 42.01
N GLN A 38 -1.15 16.73 42.56
CA GLN A 38 -1.21 17.04 43.99
C GLN A 38 -1.42 15.79 44.84
N ASP A 39 -0.88 15.80 46.06
CA ASP A 39 -0.99 14.70 47.02
C ASP A 39 -2.44 14.27 47.32
N ARG A 40 -3.38 15.23 47.36
CA ARG A 40 -4.82 14.97 47.62
C ARG A 40 -5.51 14.27 46.45
N LEU A 41 -5.11 14.57 45.22
CA LEU A 41 -5.72 14.02 44.01
C LEU A 41 -5.21 12.62 43.69
N TRP A 42 -3.99 12.29 44.13
CA TRP A 42 -3.40 10.96 43.94
C TRP A 42 -4.30 9.84 44.48
N ASN A 43 -4.96 10.05 45.62
CA ASN A 43 -5.87 9.06 46.20
C ASN A 43 -7.14 8.85 45.35
N LYS A 44 -7.63 9.88 44.65
CA LYS A 44 -8.75 9.76 43.71
C LYS A 44 -8.31 9.03 42.44
N VAL A 45 -7.12 9.33 41.93
CA VAL A 45 -6.53 8.65 40.76
C VAL A 45 -6.35 7.16 41.05
N LEU A 46 -5.82 6.79 42.22
CA LEU A 46 -5.67 5.39 42.65
C LEU A 46 -6.97 4.58 42.60
N ALA A 47 -8.12 5.22 42.90
CA ALA A 47 -9.41 4.56 42.84
C ALA A 47 -9.91 4.28 41.41
N GLN A 48 -9.45 5.06 40.42
CA GLN A 48 -9.83 4.91 39.00
C GLN A 48 -8.85 4.08 38.16
N ILE A 49 -7.63 3.84 38.66
CA ILE A 49 -6.63 2.99 37.99
C ILE A 49 -7.18 1.59 37.65
N GLY A 50 -8.17 1.09 38.42
CA GLY A 50 -8.81 -0.20 38.16
C GLY A 50 -9.92 -0.22 37.09
N GLU A 51 -10.45 0.94 36.69
CA GLU A 51 -11.56 1.03 35.73
C GLU A 51 -11.11 1.33 34.29
N GLU A 52 -9.93 1.94 34.10
CA GLU A 52 -9.44 2.40 32.80
C GLU A 52 -8.13 1.68 32.42
N GLU A 53 -8.14 0.89 31.34
CA GLU A 53 -6.97 0.08 30.91
C GLU A 53 -5.70 0.91 30.66
N ASP A 54 -5.84 2.19 30.30
CA ASP A 54 -4.72 3.09 30.03
C ASP A 54 -4.06 3.67 31.30
N LEU A 55 -4.70 3.55 32.46
CA LEU A 55 -4.14 3.94 33.77
C LEU A 55 -3.43 2.78 34.49
N VAL A 56 -3.54 1.56 33.98
CA VAL A 56 -2.95 0.36 34.60
C VAL A 56 -1.41 0.48 34.62
N GLY A 57 -0.83 0.25 35.79
CA GLY A 57 0.63 0.34 36.02
C GLY A 57 1.17 1.74 36.30
N LEU A 58 0.30 2.74 36.47
CA LEU A 58 0.71 4.09 36.84
C LEU A 58 1.12 4.15 38.32
N GLU A 59 2.35 4.60 38.58
CA GLU A 59 2.94 4.64 39.93
C GLU A 59 3.41 6.05 40.31
N SER A 60 3.51 6.29 41.62
CA SER A 60 4.14 7.50 42.16
C SER A 60 5.65 7.32 42.17
N ILE A 61 6.32 7.80 41.12
CA ILE A 61 7.77 7.67 40.93
C ILE A 61 8.54 8.51 41.95
N GLY A 62 8.08 9.72 42.27
CA GLY A 62 8.87 10.62 43.12
C GLY A 62 8.16 11.92 43.46
N ARG A 63 8.92 12.94 43.87
CA ARG A 63 8.41 14.27 44.21
C ARG A 63 9.13 15.35 43.41
N ALA A 64 8.35 16.28 42.87
CA ALA A 64 8.86 17.46 42.18
C ALA A 64 8.83 18.65 43.15
N VAL A 65 9.92 19.40 43.20
CA VAL A 65 10.09 20.58 44.05
C VAL A 65 10.59 21.74 43.18
N LEU A 66 9.99 22.92 43.36
CA LEU A 66 10.43 24.15 42.70
C LEU A 66 11.76 24.58 43.32
N ASP A 67 12.69 25.10 42.51
CA ASP A 67 14.03 25.46 42.94
C ASP A 67 14.05 26.66 43.92
N ALA A 68 13.77 26.38 45.20
CA ALA A 68 13.82 27.30 46.32
C ALA A 68 14.27 26.57 47.59
N THR A 69 15.57 26.63 47.88
CA THR A 69 16.28 26.76 49.19
C THR A 69 15.78 26.06 50.46
N LYS A 70 14.77 25.19 50.44
CA LYS A 70 14.34 24.45 51.63
C LYS A 70 14.97 23.06 51.62
N ASN A 71 15.73 22.77 52.68
CA ASN A 71 16.06 21.41 53.09
C ASN A 71 14.76 20.63 53.27
N THR A 72 14.40 19.84 52.27
CA THR A 72 13.38 18.80 52.40
C THR A 72 14.08 17.55 52.88
N ASP A 73 13.65 17.02 54.04
CA ASP A 73 14.13 15.73 54.56
C ASP A 73 14.03 14.66 53.47
N VAL A 74 15.21 14.16 53.09
CA VAL A 74 15.36 13.15 52.05
C VAL A 74 14.98 11.81 52.66
N ASN A 75 13.75 11.35 52.38
CA ASN A 75 13.39 9.98 52.67
C ASN A 75 14.10 9.09 51.63
N GLU A 76 15.01 8.21 52.07
CA GLU A 76 15.99 7.48 51.24
C GLU A 76 15.39 6.62 50.10
N LYS A 77 14.06 6.48 50.02
CA LYS A 77 13.35 5.62 49.06
C LYS A 77 12.62 6.35 47.92
N GLN A 78 12.62 7.69 47.85
CA GLN A 78 11.88 8.44 46.81
C GLN A 78 12.79 9.34 45.95
N TYR A 79 12.58 9.34 44.63
CA TYR A 79 13.30 10.23 43.70
C TYR A 79 12.84 11.68 43.86
N ILE A 80 13.78 12.62 44.01
CA ILE A 80 13.50 14.06 44.09
C ILE A 80 13.96 14.71 42.78
N PHE A 81 13.04 15.39 42.10
CA PHE A 81 13.29 16.15 40.88
C PHE A 81 13.17 17.64 41.18
N TRP A 82 14.26 18.39 40.99
CA TRP A 82 14.24 19.85 41.10
C TRP A 82 13.95 20.46 39.74
N VAL A 83 12.88 21.25 39.66
CA VAL A 83 12.28 21.67 38.38
C VAL A 83 12.39 23.19 38.21
N ASN A 84 12.79 23.64 37.02
CA ASN A 84 12.87 25.07 36.66
C ASN A 84 11.46 25.71 36.50
N LYS A 85 11.39 27.04 36.36
CA LYS A 85 10.19 27.80 35.97
C LYS A 85 9.55 27.28 34.67
N GLU A 86 10.35 26.69 33.78
CA GLU A 86 9.91 26.04 32.54
C GLU A 86 9.40 24.59 32.73
N ARG A 87 9.32 24.11 33.97
CA ARG A 87 8.80 22.78 34.34
C ARG A 87 9.64 21.60 33.82
N ILE A 88 10.91 21.86 33.53
CA ILE A 88 11.93 20.89 33.11
C ILE A 88 12.85 20.60 34.32
N PRO A 89 13.20 19.34 34.61
CA PRO A 89 14.09 19.00 35.72
C PRO A 89 15.54 19.46 35.44
N LEU A 90 16.13 20.19 36.38
CA LEU A 90 17.52 20.70 36.35
C LEU A 90 18.48 19.79 37.12
N SER A 91 18.01 19.15 38.19
CA SER A 91 18.79 18.18 38.96
C SER A 91 17.95 17.04 39.52
N CYS A 92 18.58 15.91 39.80
CA CYS A 92 17.98 14.74 40.44
C CYS A 92 18.86 14.21 41.57
N SER A 93 18.24 13.50 42.53
CA SER A 93 18.94 12.86 43.65
C SER A 93 19.82 11.68 43.24
N VAL A 94 19.65 11.16 42.01
CA VAL A 94 20.36 9.99 41.46
C VAL A 94 20.94 10.34 40.08
N PRO A 95 22.10 9.79 39.67
CA PRO A 95 22.64 9.96 38.32
C PRO A 95 21.61 9.48 37.28
N THR A 96 21.13 10.42 36.46
CA THR A 96 20.02 10.21 35.53
C THR A 96 20.29 10.81 34.16
N ILE A 97 19.87 10.09 33.12
CA ILE A 97 19.89 10.57 31.72
C ILE A 97 18.49 11.11 31.39
N LEU A 98 18.39 12.41 31.12
CA LEU A 98 17.13 13.07 30.81
C LEU A 98 16.82 13.00 29.30
N ILE A 99 15.68 12.41 28.95
CA ILE A 99 15.13 12.36 27.60
C ILE A 99 13.82 13.14 27.58
N LEU A 100 13.81 14.29 26.90
CA LEU A 100 12.64 15.12 26.71
C LEU A 100 11.82 14.61 25.53
N TYR A 101 10.51 14.48 25.71
CA TYR A 101 9.59 14.13 24.63
C TYR A 101 8.38 15.07 24.61
N LYS A 102 7.80 15.28 23.42
CA LYS A 102 6.57 16.05 23.27
C LYS A 102 5.38 15.09 23.27
N PRO A 103 4.44 15.15 24.24
CA PRO A 103 3.26 14.29 24.22
C PRO A 103 2.41 14.53 22.96
N LEU A 104 2.17 13.45 22.22
CA LEU A 104 1.53 13.49 20.89
C LEU A 104 0.03 13.66 20.99
N ASP A 105 -0.54 14.42 20.07
CA ASP A 105 -1.97 14.70 20.08
C ASP A 105 -2.79 13.47 19.67
N SER A 106 -3.33 12.76 20.67
CA SER A 106 -4.24 11.62 20.47
C SER A 106 -5.48 12.02 19.67
N SER A 107 -5.93 13.28 19.77
CA SER A 107 -7.07 13.80 19.00
C SER A 107 -6.77 13.97 17.51
N ARG A 108 -5.49 14.17 17.16
CA ARG A 108 -5.01 14.27 15.77
C ARG A 108 -4.44 12.95 15.23
N LEU A 109 -4.55 11.86 16.00
CA LEU A 109 -3.98 10.55 15.65
C LEU A 109 -2.47 10.62 15.40
N GLN A 110 -1.75 11.44 16.15
CA GLN A 110 -0.29 11.46 16.13
C GLN A 110 0.24 10.34 17.02
N TYR A 111 1.22 9.61 16.54
CA TYR A 111 1.84 8.51 17.26
C TYR A 111 3.31 8.35 16.87
N LEU A 112 4.05 7.57 17.66
CA LEU A 112 5.42 7.18 17.40
C LEU A 112 5.49 5.69 17.05
N THR A 113 6.40 5.36 16.15
CA THR A 113 6.76 3.98 15.80
C THR A 113 8.25 3.77 16.01
N PRO A 114 8.66 2.64 16.60
CA PRO A 114 10.08 2.26 16.61
C PRO A 114 10.57 2.07 15.16
N SER A 115 11.81 2.46 14.87
CA SER A 115 12.42 2.29 13.54
C SER A 115 12.52 0.80 13.20
N SER A 116 12.16 0.40 11.97
CA SER A 116 12.38 -0.96 11.47
C SER A 116 13.79 -1.19 10.92
N SER A 117 14.55 -0.11 10.66
CA SER A 117 15.90 -0.16 10.12
C SER A 117 16.89 0.41 11.16
N SER A 118 17.68 -0.51 11.74
CA SER A 118 18.73 -0.29 12.74
C SER A 118 18.26 0.24 14.11
N PRO A 119 18.61 -0.45 15.22
CA PRO A 119 18.29 -0.05 16.59
C PRO A 119 19.17 1.11 17.11
N ASP A 120 20.15 1.54 16.31
CA ASP A 120 20.96 2.71 16.67
C ASP A 120 20.11 3.96 16.54
N LEU A 121 19.58 4.41 17.68
CA LEU A 121 19.08 5.77 17.89
C LEU A 121 20.17 6.75 17.41
N HIS A 122 20.12 7.14 16.14
CA HIS A 122 21.18 7.93 15.53
C HIS A 122 21.13 9.33 16.11
N VAL A 123 22.03 9.60 17.06
CA VAL A 123 22.30 10.97 17.52
C VAL A 123 22.85 11.76 16.33
N SER A 124 22.14 12.81 15.93
CA SER A 124 22.51 13.64 14.77
C SER A 124 23.73 14.53 15.09
N GLY A 125 24.84 14.34 14.37
CA GLY A 125 25.94 15.33 14.21
C GLY A 125 26.86 15.59 15.44
N GLN A 126 28.17 15.69 15.17
CA GLN A 126 29.33 16.13 15.98
C GLN A 126 29.56 15.55 17.39
N ASP A 127 28.53 15.08 18.10
CA ASP A 127 28.60 14.49 19.45
C ASP A 127 28.66 12.93 19.46
N ARG A 128 28.89 12.30 18.30
CA ARG A 128 29.01 10.83 18.14
C ARG A 128 30.13 10.18 18.98
N HIS A 129 31.01 10.95 19.62
CA HIS A 129 32.25 10.47 20.24
C HIS A 129 32.27 10.50 21.77
N ASP A 130 31.20 10.92 22.46
CA ASP A 130 31.15 10.85 23.94
C ASP A 130 30.46 9.54 24.40
N PRO A 131 31.19 8.57 25.01
CA PRO A 131 30.65 7.26 25.39
C PRO A 131 29.53 7.34 26.44
N ARG A 132 29.35 8.49 27.12
CA ARG A 132 28.26 8.72 28.09
C ARG A 132 26.87 8.81 27.46
N TYR A 133 26.77 8.91 26.14
CA TYR A 133 25.50 9.14 25.43
C TYR A 133 25.16 8.06 24.40
N GLN A 134 25.89 6.94 24.36
CA GLN A 134 25.49 5.76 23.60
C GLN A 134 24.29 5.09 24.29
N LEU A 135 23.08 5.36 23.78
CA LEU A 135 21.86 4.69 24.22
C LEU A 135 21.72 3.33 23.55
N THR A 136 22.27 2.30 24.17
CA THR A 136 21.86 0.91 23.90
C THR A 136 20.54 0.66 24.64
N ILE A 137 19.41 0.81 23.93
CA ILE A 137 18.09 0.34 24.36
C ILE A 137 17.79 -0.92 23.54
N GLY A 138 17.45 -2.04 24.19
CA GLY A 138 16.99 -3.23 23.46
C GLY A 138 15.63 -2.98 22.80
N ASP A 139 15.38 -3.56 21.63
CA ASP A 139 14.18 -3.30 20.81
C ASP A 139 12.86 -3.53 21.57
N ASP A 140 12.78 -4.56 22.40
CA ASP A 140 11.62 -4.87 23.23
C ASP A 140 11.34 -3.78 24.29
N GLN A 141 12.40 -3.13 24.79
CA GLN A 141 12.24 -2.03 25.74
C GLN A 141 11.86 -0.73 25.03
N LEU A 142 12.42 -0.46 23.85
CA LEU A 142 12.11 0.75 23.09
C LEU A 142 10.64 0.76 22.63
N SER A 143 10.15 -0.37 22.12
CA SER A 143 8.74 -0.54 21.73
C SER A 143 7.79 -0.31 22.91
N ALA A 144 8.06 -0.94 24.06
CA ALA A 144 7.28 -0.72 25.29
C ALA A 144 7.29 0.75 25.75
N ILE A 145 8.45 1.43 25.68
CA ILE A 145 8.56 2.86 26.05
C ILE A 145 7.75 3.73 25.07
N VAL A 146 7.83 3.45 23.77
CA VAL A 146 7.09 4.18 22.73
C VAL A 146 5.58 4.04 22.94
N ASP A 147 5.10 2.85 23.31
CA ASP A 147 3.69 2.63 23.61
C ASP A 147 3.24 3.43 24.84
N LEU A 148 4.06 3.50 25.89
CA LEU A 148 3.78 4.34 27.06
C LEU A 148 3.75 5.84 26.69
N ILE A 149 4.69 6.30 25.86
CA ILE A 149 4.72 7.70 25.38
C ILE A 149 3.47 8.04 24.57
N ASN A 150 3.00 7.11 23.74
CA ASN A 150 1.77 7.28 22.96
C ASN A 150 0.54 7.43 23.87
N LYS A 151 0.52 6.76 25.03
CA LYS A 151 -0.56 6.87 26.04
C LYS A 151 -0.49 8.15 26.88
N THR A 152 0.70 8.73 27.08
CA THR A 152 0.93 9.88 27.98
C THR A 152 -0.12 10.98 27.86
N ARG A 153 -0.43 11.44 26.64
CA ARG A 153 -1.33 12.61 26.48
C ARG A 153 -2.78 12.28 26.83
N HIS A 154 -3.22 11.05 26.57
CA HIS A 154 -4.54 10.61 26.97
C HIS A 154 -4.64 10.62 28.50
N VAL A 155 -3.64 10.06 29.18
CA VAL A 155 -3.55 10.06 30.65
C VAL A 155 -3.48 11.49 31.21
N GLN A 156 -2.71 12.40 30.59
CA GLN A 156 -2.69 13.81 30.98
C GLN A 156 -4.07 14.49 30.87
N GLN A 157 -4.87 14.16 29.84
CA GLN A 157 -6.23 14.67 29.69
C GLN A 157 -7.17 14.13 30.78
N VAL A 158 -7.07 12.83 31.09
CA VAL A 158 -7.83 12.21 32.19
C VAL A 158 -7.46 12.87 33.52
N LEU A 159 -6.17 12.98 33.84
CA LEU A 159 -5.69 13.64 35.05
C LEU A 159 -6.17 15.10 35.18
N ARG A 160 -6.18 15.85 34.07
CA ARG A 160 -6.74 17.22 34.02
C ARG A 160 -8.24 17.24 34.24
N SER A 161 -8.99 16.30 33.64
CA SER A 161 -10.44 16.22 33.85
C SER A 161 -10.77 15.95 35.32
N LEU A 162 -10.01 15.09 36.01
CA LEU A 162 -10.18 14.79 37.43
C LEU A 162 -9.81 15.98 38.34
N GLN A 163 -8.77 16.73 37.97
CA GLN A 163 -8.44 18.00 38.61
C GLN A 163 -9.59 19.00 38.51
N MET A 164 -10.18 19.14 37.31
CA MET A 164 -11.32 20.03 37.09
C MET A 164 -12.60 19.52 37.75
N GLU A 165 -12.84 18.21 37.79
CA GLU A 165 -14.02 17.59 38.41
C GLU A 165 -13.99 17.74 39.94
N SER A 166 -12.79 17.70 40.55
CA SER A 166 -12.61 18.04 41.97
C SER A 166 -12.81 19.53 42.27
N ALA A 167 -12.68 20.41 41.28
CA ALA A 167 -13.00 21.85 41.40
C ALA A 167 -14.47 22.15 41.04
N ALA A 168 -15.16 21.21 40.40
CA ALA A 168 -16.52 21.34 39.88
C ALA A 168 -17.46 20.27 40.47
N GLU A 169 -17.34 19.98 41.77
CA GLU A 169 -18.35 19.22 42.54
C GLU A 169 -19.65 20.04 42.59
N GLY A 170 -20.40 19.99 41.49
CA GLY A 170 -21.58 20.81 41.30
C GLY A 170 -22.09 20.87 39.86
N LYS A 171 -21.99 19.78 39.06
CA LYS A 171 -22.94 19.42 37.98
C LYS A 171 -22.49 18.18 37.21
N LYS A 172 -23.06 17.03 37.54
CA LYS A 172 -23.05 15.86 36.64
C LYS A 172 -24.06 16.07 35.51
N LYS A 173 -23.64 15.81 34.26
CA LYS A 173 -24.52 15.14 33.29
C LYS A 173 -23.74 14.32 32.27
N ARG A 174 -23.96 12.99 32.38
CA ARG A 174 -23.63 11.92 31.44
C ARG A 174 -23.82 12.35 29.98
N ARG A 175 -22.78 12.18 29.17
CA ARG A 175 -22.87 12.15 27.71
C ARG A 175 -23.34 10.75 27.30
N LYS A 176 -24.57 10.64 26.81
CA LYS A 176 -25.08 9.39 26.22
C LYS A 176 -24.31 9.09 24.94
N GLN A 177 -23.75 7.90 24.87
CA GLN A 177 -23.23 7.29 23.66
C GLN A 177 -24.41 7.13 22.69
N ALA A 178 -24.27 7.72 21.49
CA ALA A 178 -25.31 7.66 20.47
C ALA A 178 -25.40 6.23 19.92
N SER A 179 -26.45 5.51 20.30
CA SER A 179 -26.91 4.31 19.60
C SER A 179 -27.35 4.72 18.19
N LEU A 180 -26.68 4.21 17.17
CA LEU A 180 -27.02 4.45 15.77
C LEU A 180 -28.36 3.76 15.41
N PRO A 181 -29.19 4.34 14.53
CA PRO A 181 -30.45 3.71 14.13
C PRO A 181 -30.18 2.43 13.32
N SER A 182 -31.05 1.44 13.48
CA SER A 182 -31.17 0.29 12.60
C SER A 182 -31.12 0.74 11.13
N ALA A 183 -30.15 0.25 10.36
CA ALA A 183 -30.07 0.50 8.93
C ALA A 183 -31.41 0.13 8.25
N PRO A 184 -31.98 0.98 7.39
CA PRO A 184 -33.24 0.69 6.73
C PRO A 184 -33.12 -0.60 5.90
N ARG A 185 -34.18 -1.42 5.89
CA ARG A 185 -34.26 -2.72 5.18
C ARG A 185 -33.80 -2.68 3.71
N PHE A 186 -33.87 -1.51 3.08
CA PHE A 186 -33.36 -1.25 1.73
C PHE A 186 -31.83 -1.44 1.59
N LEU A 187 -31.05 -1.05 2.60
CA LEU A 187 -29.59 -1.24 2.58
C LEU A 187 -29.20 -2.72 2.68
N PHE A 188 -29.97 -3.51 3.44
CA PHE A 188 -29.79 -4.96 3.51
C PHE A 188 -30.11 -5.66 2.19
N ALA A 189 -31.14 -5.22 1.47
CA ALA A 189 -31.48 -5.78 0.16
C ALA A 189 -30.42 -5.45 -0.91
N LEU A 190 -29.86 -4.24 -0.88
CA LEU A 190 -28.74 -3.86 -1.76
C LEU A 190 -27.47 -4.64 -1.45
N ASP A 191 -27.18 -4.86 -0.16
CA ASP A 191 -26.04 -5.65 0.29
C ASP A 191 -26.15 -7.11 -0.17
N THR A 192 -27.32 -7.74 -0.01
CA THR A 192 -27.52 -9.12 -0.50
C THR A 192 -27.44 -9.23 -2.01
N CYS A 193 -28.02 -8.29 -2.76
CA CYS A 193 -27.87 -8.26 -4.23
C CYS A 193 -26.41 -8.10 -4.66
N ALA A 194 -25.66 -7.23 -4.02
CA ALA A 194 -24.25 -7.02 -4.32
C ALA A 194 -23.40 -8.27 -3.99
N GLN A 195 -23.64 -8.93 -2.85
CA GLN A 195 -22.96 -10.18 -2.49
C GLN A 195 -23.28 -11.32 -3.45
N ILE A 196 -24.55 -11.46 -3.87
CA ILE A 196 -24.96 -12.45 -4.89
C ILE A 196 -24.24 -12.18 -6.22
N THR A 197 -24.16 -10.91 -6.64
CA THR A 197 -23.49 -10.54 -7.89
C THR A 197 -21.98 -10.86 -7.84
N ILE A 198 -21.32 -10.53 -6.73
CA ILE A 198 -19.91 -10.87 -6.51
C ILE A 198 -19.71 -12.38 -6.54
N PHE A 199 -20.58 -13.13 -5.87
CA PHE A 199 -20.54 -14.58 -5.84
C PHE A 199 -20.66 -15.14 -7.26
N LEU A 200 -21.69 -14.76 -8.01
CA LEU A 200 -21.93 -15.21 -9.39
C LEU A 200 -20.73 -14.94 -10.31
N PHE A 201 -20.09 -13.77 -10.21
CA PHE A 201 -18.93 -13.44 -11.03
C PHE A 201 -17.64 -14.16 -10.61
N SER A 202 -17.58 -14.64 -9.37
CA SER A 202 -16.47 -15.42 -8.84
C SER A 202 -16.57 -16.93 -9.09
N ILE A 203 -17.76 -17.44 -9.47
CA ILE A 203 -17.94 -18.86 -9.81
C ILE A 203 -17.01 -19.21 -10.97
N SER A 204 -16.17 -20.21 -10.75
CA SER A 204 -15.31 -20.79 -11.77
C SER A 204 -16.04 -21.97 -12.41
N ILE A 205 -16.19 -21.95 -13.74
CA ILE A 205 -16.80 -23.04 -14.49
C ILE A 205 -15.70 -24.08 -14.76
N PRO A 206 -15.96 -25.40 -14.66
CA PRO A 206 -14.99 -26.41 -15.07
C PRO A 206 -14.52 -26.12 -16.52
N CYS A 207 -13.20 -26.05 -16.74
CA CYS A 207 -12.54 -25.68 -18.00
C CYS A 207 -12.51 -24.19 -18.40
N SER A 208 -13.00 -23.25 -17.59
CA SER A 208 -12.83 -21.80 -17.82
C SER A 208 -12.42 -21.07 -16.53
N SER A 209 -11.65 -19.99 -16.65
CA SER A 209 -11.45 -19.07 -15.53
C SER A 209 -12.77 -18.37 -15.14
N SER A 210 -12.85 -17.84 -13.93
CA SER A 210 -14.03 -17.09 -13.45
C SER A 210 -14.34 -15.89 -14.36
N PHE A 211 -15.61 -15.48 -14.43
CA PHE A 211 -16.01 -14.33 -15.25
C PHE A 211 -15.26 -13.06 -14.85
N ARG A 212 -15.01 -12.89 -13.54
CA ARG A 212 -14.16 -11.83 -12.98
C ARG A 212 -12.73 -11.83 -13.53
N ALA A 213 -12.15 -13.00 -13.84
CA ALA A 213 -10.81 -13.10 -14.40
C ALA A 213 -10.77 -12.83 -15.91
N ILE A 214 -11.92 -12.93 -16.60
CA ILE A 214 -12.02 -12.73 -18.06
C ILE A 214 -12.37 -11.29 -18.40
N SER A 215 -13.36 -10.70 -17.71
CA SER A 215 -13.82 -9.33 -17.94
C SER A 215 -13.26 -8.39 -16.88
N THR A 216 -12.51 -7.38 -17.33
CA THR A 216 -11.99 -6.34 -16.45
C THR A 216 -13.11 -5.44 -15.92
N SER A 217 -14.18 -5.25 -16.70
CA SER A 217 -15.37 -4.51 -16.26
C SER A 217 -16.07 -5.21 -15.10
N ALA A 218 -16.18 -6.54 -15.17
CA ALA A 218 -16.75 -7.35 -14.10
C ALA A 218 -15.90 -7.28 -12.82
N ASP A 219 -14.57 -7.33 -12.94
CA ASP A 219 -13.66 -7.13 -11.80
C ASP A 219 -13.84 -5.75 -11.17
N GLN A 220 -13.85 -4.69 -11.98
CA GLN A 220 -14.01 -3.33 -11.47
C GLN A 220 -15.36 -3.13 -10.77
N LEU A 221 -16.45 -3.69 -11.32
CA LEU A 221 -17.77 -3.63 -10.70
C LEU A 221 -17.76 -4.34 -9.33
N CYS A 222 -17.21 -5.55 -9.27
CA CYS A 222 -17.05 -6.29 -8.02
C CYS A 222 -16.23 -5.50 -6.98
N THR A 223 -15.11 -4.90 -7.39
CA THR A 223 -14.30 -4.06 -6.50
C THR A 223 -15.09 -2.88 -5.94
N ARG A 224 -15.89 -2.19 -6.76
CA ARG A 224 -16.72 -1.06 -6.31
C ARG A 224 -17.84 -1.52 -5.37
N MET A 225 -18.47 -2.67 -5.66
CA MET A 225 -19.46 -3.27 -4.75
C MET A 225 -18.82 -3.65 -3.41
N GLU A 226 -17.66 -4.31 -3.41
CA GLU A 226 -16.93 -4.65 -2.19
C GLU A 226 -16.54 -3.41 -1.36
N GLN A 227 -16.11 -2.33 -2.01
CA GLN A 227 -15.80 -1.07 -1.35
C GLN A 227 -17.05 -0.43 -0.72
N SER A 228 -18.19 -0.49 -1.39
CA SER A 228 -19.47 0.01 -0.89
C SER A 228 -19.93 -0.77 0.36
N ILE A 229 -19.86 -2.10 0.32
CA ILE A 229 -20.27 -2.98 1.43
C ILE A 229 -19.32 -2.82 2.64
N ARG A 230 -18.00 -2.84 2.40
CA ARG A 230 -17.00 -2.77 3.49
C ARG A 230 -16.81 -1.36 4.03
N GLY A 231 -17.21 -0.31 3.30
CA GLY A 231 -17.01 1.09 3.67
C GLY A 231 -17.60 1.45 5.04
N PRO A 232 -18.91 1.24 5.28
CA PRO A 232 -19.55 1.51 6.57
C PRO A 232 -18.93 0.74 7.73
N ILE A 233 -18.60 -0.54 7.52
CA ILE A 233 -17.96 -1.39 8.54
C ILE A 233 -16.58 -0.83 8.88
N ARG A 234 -15.76 -0.48 7.88
CA ARG A 234 -14.45 0.16 8.06
C ARG A 234 -14.55 1.50 8.78
N TYR A 235 -15.58 2.30 8.48
CA TYR A 235 -15.80 3.56 9.18
C TYR A 235 -16.04 3.34 10.68
N LEU A 236 -16.89 2.39 11.04
CA LEU A 236 -17.19 2.08 12.43
C LEU A 236 -15.94 1.57 13.17
N THR A 237 -15.12 0.73 12.55
CA THR A 237 -13.88 0.24 13.17
C THR A 237 -12.82 1.33 13.39
N THR A 238 -12.88 2.47 12.70
CA THR A 238 -12.04 3.64 13.03
C THR A 238 -12.39 4.27 14.37
N ARG A 239 -13.63 4.08 14.85
CA ARG A 239 -14.14 4.64 16.11
C ARG A 239 -13.99 3.69 17.29
N ASN A 240 -13.66 2.42 17.06
CA ASN A 240 -13.45 1.46 18.13
C ASN A 240 -12.24 1.83 19.00
N ASP A 241 -12.35 1.47 20.27
CA ASP A 241 -11.28 1.59 21.25
C ASP A 241 -10.19 0.55 20.97
N GLY A 242 -8.94 1.00 21.04
CA GLY A 242 -7.75 0.24 20.65
C GLY A 242 -6.54 1.17 20.54
N GLY A 243 -5.34 0.61 20.38
CA GLY A 243 -4.11 1.37 20.31
C GLY A 243 -4.16 2.48 19.26
N ILE A 244 -3.53 3.63 19.57
CA ILE A 244 -3.53 4.82 18.69
C ILE A 244 -2.96 4.47 17.31
N ASN A 245 -1.94 3.60 17.26
CA ASN A 245 -1.30 3.13 16.03
C ASN A 245 -2.30 2.42 15.12
N ASP A 246 -3.05 1.45 15.67
CA ASP A 246 -4.03 0.70 14.90
C ASP A 246 -5.21 1.57 14.47
N ARG A 247 -5.63 2.52 15.33
CA ARG A 247 -6.66 3.50 15.00
C ARG A 247 -6.22 4.40 13.86
N ALA A 248 -4.99 4.90 13.90
CA ALA A 248 -4.41 5.73 12.84
C ALA A 248 -4.28 4.95 11.52
N ALA A 249 -3.82 3.69 11.56
CA ALA A 249 -3.74 2.82 10.39
C ALA A 249 -5.13 2.57 9.76
N ARG A 250 -6.13 2.18 10.56
CA ARG A 250 -7.51 1.99 10.10
C ARG A 250 -8.10 3.28 9.51
N TYR A 251 -7.83 4.42 10.16
CA TYR A 251 -8.27 5.74 9.70
C TYR A 251 -7.64 6.10 8.35
N ASN A 252 -6.33 5.91 8.19
CA ASN A 252 -5.61 6.21 6.95
C ASN A 252 -6.13 5.35 5.80
N VAL A 253 -6.29 4.03 6.00
CA VAL A 253 -6.84 3.11 4.97
C VAL A 253 -8.27 3.51 4.57
N PHE A 254 -9.12 3.85 5.54
CA PHE A 254 -10.50 4.27 5.27
C PHE A 254 -10.53 5.55 4.43
N TRP A 255 -9.84 6.61 4.88
CA TRP A 255 -9.83 7.89 4.16
C TRP A 255 -9.12 7.80 2.82
N ASN A 256 -8.07 6.97 2.69
CA ASN A 256 -7.46 6.70 1.39
C ASN A 256 -8.49 6.10 0.42
N THR A 257 -9.25 5.10 0.87
CA THR A 257 -10.30 4.49 0.05
C THR A 257 -11.36 5.52 -0.36
N VAL A 258 -11.82 6.36 0.56
CA VAL A 258 -12.80 7.42 0.28
C VAL A 258 -12.25 8.43 -0.73
N TRP A 259 -11.02 8.91 -0.54
CA TRP A 259 -10.38 9.85 -1.46
C TRP A 259 -10.19 9.26 -2.86
N LEU A 260 -9.82 7.98 -2.97
CA LEU A 260 -9.70 7.31 -4.26
C LEU A 260 -11.04 7.20 -4.97
N VAL A 261 -12.11 6.80 -4.26
CA VAL A 261 -13.46 6.71 -4.83
C VAL A 261 -13.94 8.08 -5.28
N VAL A 262 -13.80 9.12 -4.46
CA VAL A 262 -14.24 10.48 -4.81
C VAL A 262 -13.48 11.01 -6.02
N ASN A 263 -12.15 10.87 -6.06
CA ASN A 263 -11.37 11.32 -7.22
C ASN A 263 -11.74 10.53 -8.49
N ASP A 264 -11.99 9.23 -8.37
CA ASP A 264 -12.40 8.41 -9.51
C ASP A 264 -13.78 8.83 -10.06
N LEU A 265 -14.73 9.17 -9.18
CA LEU A 265 -16.03 9.72 -9.57
C LEU A 265 -15.92 11.10 -10.21
N VAL A 266 -15.06 11.97 -9.70
CA VAL A 266 -14.80 13.30 -10.29
C VAL A 266 -14.19 13.16 -11.68
N LEU A 267 -13.16 12.34 -11.84
CA LEU A 267 -12.55 12.04 -13.14
C LEU A 267 -13.55 11.38 -14.09
N GLY A 268 -14.41 10.50 -13.57
CA GLY A 268 -15.50 9.86 -14.30
C GLY A 268 -16.52 10.86 -14.82
N TYR A 269 -16.92 11.84 -13.99
CA TYR A 269 -17.81 12.93 -14.40
C TYR A 269 -17.16 13.84 -15.47
N VAL A 270 -15.87 14.16 -15.33
CA VAL A 270 -15.14 14.91 -16.37
C VAL A 270 -15.13 14.11 -17.68
N ALA A 271 -14.82 12.82 -17.63
CA ALA A 271 -14.83 11.94 -18.79
C ALA A 271 -16.22 11.83 -19.43
N HIS A 272 -17.28 11.72 -18.63
CA HIS A 272 -18.68 11.71 -19.10
C HIS A 272 -18.95 12.91 -20.01
N ASN A 273 -18.63 14.12 -19.53
CA ASN A 273 -18.85 15.36 -20.26
C ASN A 273 -18.00 15.44 -21.54
N LEU A 274 -16.74 15.00 -21.47
CA LEU A 274 -15.85 14.96 -22.63
C LEU A 274 -16.36 14.00 -23.71
N ILE A 275 -16.79 12.80 -23.34
CA ILE A 275 -17.34 11.81 -24.26
C ILE A 275 -18.62 12.32 -24.91
N ARG A 276 -19.54 12.93 -24.16
CA ARG A 276 -20.77 13.47 -24.74
C ARG A 276 -20.52 14.63 -25.69
N ARG A 277 -19.58 15.51 -25.34
CA ARG A 277 -19.25 16.69 -26.15
C ARG A 277 -18.59 16.32 -27.47
N HIS A 278 -17.74 15.30 -27.48
CA HIS A 278 -16.96 14.90 -28.65
C HIS A 278 -17.36 13.52 -29.18
N SER A 279 -18.59 13.06 -28.92
CA SER A 279 -19.02 11.69 -29.23
C SER A 279 -18.89 11.36 -30.71
N GLU A 280 -19.28 12.28 -31.60
CA GLU A 280 -19.16 12.14 -33.05
C GLU A 280 -17.70 12.02 -33.50
N TRP A 281 -16.83 12.89 -32.98
CA TRP A 281 -15.40 12.87 -33.29
C TRP A 281 -14.73 11.58 -32.79
N ILE A 282 -14.99 11.19 -31.53
CA ILE A 282 -14.50 9.93 -30.97
C ILE A 282 -15.02 8.75 -31.80
N SER A 283 -16.27 8.83 -32.27
CA SER A 283 -16.88 7.74 -32.99
C SER A 283 -16.24 7.49 -34.35
N THR A 284 -16.12 8.55 -35.14
CA THR A 284 -15.46 8.49 -36.44
C THR A 284 -14.00 8.08 -36.28
N THR A 285 -13.30 8.67 -35.31
CA THR A 285 -11.89 8.33 -35.02
C THR A 285 -11.75 6.86 -34.66
N THR A 286 -12.59 6.31 -33.79
CA THR A 286 -12.55 4.90 -33.39
C THR A 286 -12.81 3.98 -34.57
N SER A 287 -13.81 4.28 -35.41
CA SER A 287 -14.11 3.50 -36.61
C SER A 287 -12.95 3.53 -37.61
N THR A 288 -12.38 4.71 -37.88
CA THR A 288 -11.22 4.85 -38.77
C THR A 288 -9.98 4.16 -38.25
N PHE A 289 -9.75 4.23 -36.93
CA PHE A 289 -8.63 3.57 -36.27
C PHE A 289 -8.76 2.04 -36.37
N PHE A 290 -9.96 1.51 -36.13
CA PHE A 290 -10.25 0.09 -36.28
C PHE A 290 -9.98 -0.38 -37.72
N SER A 291 -10.56 0.27 -38.73
CA SER A 291 -10.33 -0.12 -40.13
C SER A 291 -8.84 -0.02 -40.52
N SER A 292 -8.18 1.09 -40.20
CA SER A 292 -6.81 1.33 -40.66
C SER A 292 -5.77 0.45 -39.95
N TYR A 293 -5.84 0.34 -38.62
CA TYR A 293 -4.79 -0.29 -37.82
C TYR A 293 -5.11 -1.74 -37.42
N VAL A 294 -6.39 -2.10 -37.27
CA VAL A 294 -6.81 -3.44 -36.82
C VAL A 294 -7.13 -4.37 -38.00
N ILE A 295 -7.51 -3.81 -39.15
CA ILE A 295 -7.82 -4.56 -40.38
C ILE A 295 -6.74 -4.35 -41.45
N ASP A 296 -6.56 -3.12 -41.94
CA ASP A 296 -5.73 -2.86 -43.13
C ASP A 296 -4.23 -3.06 -42.87
N MET A 297 -3.71 -2.57 -41.74
CA MET A 297 -2.28 -2.69 -41.42
C MET A 297 -1.80 -4.16 -41.33
N PRO A 298 -2.49 -5.08 -40.62
CA PRO A 298 -2.16 -6.52 -40.66
C PRO A 298 -2.21 -7.13 -42.06
N ILE A 299 -3.19 -6.75 -42.89
CA ILE A 299 -3.29 -7.22 -44.29
C ILE A 299 -2.11 -6.73 -45.11
N HIS A 300 -1.74 -5.45 -44.98
CA HIS A 300 -0.56 -4.90 -45.64
C HIS A 300 0.72 -5.60 -45.19
N ALA A 301 0.86 -5.88 -43.89
CA ALA A 301 2.00 -6.60 -43.36
C ALA A 301 2.08 -8.05 -43.88
N LEU A 302 0.95 -8.74 -44.05
CA LEU A 302 0.89 -10.08 -44.67
C LEU A 302 1.33 -10.06 -46.14
N LYS A 303 0.86 -9.07 -46.91
CA LYS A 303 1.25 -8.89 -48.32
C LYS A 303 2.73 -8.52 -48.45
N TRP A 304 3.18 -7.57 -47.64
CA TRP A 304 4.60 -7.19 -47.57
C TRP A 304 5.49 -8.38 -47.21
N LEU A 305 5.06 -9.24 -46.29
CA LEU A 305 5.78 -10.47 -45.94
C LEU A 305 5.80 -11.48 -47.09
N ASN A 306 4.73 -11.55 -47.87
CA ASN A 306 4.65 -12.42 -49.04
C ASN A 306 5.53 -11.97 -50.21
N ASP A 307 5.85 -10.67 -50.29
CA ASP A 307 6.64 -10.04 -51.36
C ASP A 307 8.15 -9.98 -51.06
N TRP A 308 8.63 -10.84 -50.16
CA TRP A 308 10.05 -11.07 -49.82
C TRP A 308 10.71 -9.85 -49.18
N PRO A 309 10.24 -9.45 -47.98
CA PRO A 309 10.80 -8.29 -47.32
C PRO A 309 12.26 -8.55 -46.94
N VAL A 310 13.10 -7.52 -47.06
CA VAL A 310 14.52 -7.58 -46.66
C VAL A 310 15.34 -8.60 -47.49
N GLY A 311 14.82 -9.04 -48.65
CA GLY A 311 15.50 -10.03 -49.51
C GLY A 311 15.46 -11.46 -48.96
N LEU A 312 14.66 -11.72 -47.93
CA LEU A 312 14.49 -13.05 -47.36
C LEU A 312 13.55 -13.87 -48.27
N LYS A 313 14.14 -14.75 -49.09
CA LYS A 313 13.38 -15.62 -50.00
C LYS A 313 12.68 -16.73 -49.21
N LEU A 314 11.42 -16.49 -48.91
CA LEU A 314 10.52 -17.45 -48.27
C LEU A 314 10.06 -18.53 -49.26
N ASN A 315 9.54 -19.64 -48.71
CA ASN A 315 8.89 -20.66 -49.52
C ASN A 315 7.61 -20.06 -50.12
N THR A 316 7.61 -19.80 -51.43
CA THR A 316 6.55 -19.06 -52.11
C THR A 316 5.17 -19.71 -51.98
N PRO A 317 5.00 -21.05 -52.20
CA PRO A 317 3.69 -21.68 -52.04
C PRO A 317 3.13 -21.59 -50.62
N LEU A 318 3.98 -21.84 -49.61
CA LEU A 318 3.55 -21.78 -48.21
C LEU A 318 3.24 -20.35 -47.76
N SER A 319 4.05 -19.39 -48.19
CA SER A 319 3.83 -17.96 -47.94
C SER A 319 2.49 -17.50 -48.53
N GLN A 320 2.21 -17.88 -49.79
CA GLN A 320 0.93 -17.57 -50.45
C GLN A 320 -0.26 -18.20 -49.71
N PHE A 321 -0.11 -19.43 -49.21
CA PHE A 321 -1.15 -20.09 -48.41
C PHE A 321 -1.45 -19.33 -47.12
N PHE A 322 -0.43 -18.95 -46.34
CA PHE A 322 -0.65 -18.17 -45.11
C PHE A 322 -1.20 -16.78 -45.42
N CYS A 323 -0.62 -16.08 -46.39
CA CYS A 323 -1.07 -14.75 -46.78
C CYS A 323 -2.55 -14.75 -47.18
N SER A 324 -2.97 -15.65 -48.06
CA SER A 324 -4.36 -15.73 -48.52
C SER A 324 -5.32 -16.12 -47.39
N THR A 325 -4.97 -17.14 -46.59
CA THR A 325 -5.81 -17.61 -45.48
C THR A 325 -6.03 -16.54 -44.42
N PHE A 326 -4.97 -15.89 -43.94
CA PHE A 326 -5.10 -14.86 -42.91
C PHE A 326 -5.69 -13.56 -43.45
N THR A 327 -5.39 -13.19 -44.70
CA THR A 327 -6.05 -12.04 -45.33
C THR A 327 -7.55 -12.27 -45.42
N PHE A 328 -7.98 -13.45 -45.87
CA PHE A 328 -9.40 -13.82 -45.89
C PHE A 328 -10.02 -13.74 -44.50
N LEU A 329 -9.39 -14.33 -43.47
CA LEU A 329 -9.89 -14.27 -42.10
C LEU A 329 -10.06 -12.83 -41.60
N ILE A 330 -9.03 -11.99 -41.75
CA ILE A 330 -9.02 -10.62 -41.25
C ILE A 330 -10.05 -9.76 -42.01
N GLN A 331 -10.14 -9.92 -43.34
CA GLN A 331 -11.16 -9.25 -44.16
C GLN A 331 -12.57 -9.66 -43.76
N ARG A 332 -12.84 -10.95 -43.60
CA ARG A 332 -14.17 -11.43 -43.17
C ARG A 332 -14.57 -10.90 -41.79
N TRP A 333 -13.62 -10.79 -40.86
CA TRP A 333 -13.86 -10.13 -39.59
C TRP A 333 -14.17 -8.63 -39.79
N GLY A 334 -13.38 -7.93 -40.60
CA GLY A 334 -13.59 -6.53 -40.95
C GLY A 334 -14.95 -6.26 -41.59
N ASP A 335 -15.36 -7.09 -42.56
CA ASP A 335 -16.65 -6.99 -43.27
C ASP A 335 -17.83 -7.16 -42.31
N CYS A 336 -17.70 -8.01 -41.30
CA CYS A 336 -18.75 -8.27 -40.32
C CYS A 336 -18.81 -7.18 -39.23
N VAL A 337 -17.65 -6.81 -38.70
CA VAL A 337 -17.54 -5.93 -37.53
C VAL A 337 -17.64 -4.46 -37.93
N THR A 338 -17.01 -4.00 -39.02
CA THR A 338 -16.96 -2.56 -39.36
C THR A 338 -18.35 -1.94 -39.54
N PRO A 339 -19.30 -2.54 -40.31
CA PRO A 339 -20.64 -1.96 -40.46
C PRO A 339 -21.42 -1.98 -39.14
N SER A 340 -21.31 -3.08 -38.40
CA SER A 340 -21.95 -3.25 -37.09
C SER A 340 -21.41 -2.24 -36.07
N LEU A 341 -20.10 -2.03 -36.07
CA LEU A 341 -19.38 -1.10 -35.21
C LEU A 341 -19.82 0.33 -35.50
N HIS A 342 -19.89 0.73 -36.79
CA HIS A 342 -20.35 2.06 -37.18
C HIS A 342 -21.78 2.35 -36.71
N SER A 343 -22.69 1.38 -36.84
CA SER A 343 -24.08 1.51 -36.39
C SER A 343 -24.22 1.54 -34.86
N LEU A 344 -23.48 0.68 -34.16
CA LEU A 344 -23.55 0.54 -32.70
C LEU A 344 -22.78 1.65 -31.96
N LEU A 345 -21.83 2.31 -32.61
CA LEU A 345 -20.89 3.19 -31.92
C LEU A 345 -21.53 4.34 -31.16
N PRO A 346 -22.54 5.06 -31.70
CA PRO A 346 -23.21 6.13 -30.95
C PRO A 346 -23.85 5.62 -29.65
N GLN A 347 -24.47 4.43 -29.71
CA GLN A 347 -25.07 3.79 -28.53
C GLN A 347 -24.00 3.35 -27.53
N LEU A 348 -22.90 2.79 -28.02
CA LEU A 348 -21.77 2.37 -27.18
C LEU A 348 -21.08 3.58 -26.52
N MET A 349 -20.92 4.70 -27.22
CA MET A 349 -20.40 5.95 -26.64
C MET A 349 -21.35 6.53 -25.59
N TYR A 350 -22.65 6.46 -25.82
CA TYR A 350 -23.65 6.84 -24.83
C TYR A 350 -23.58 5.95 -23.57
N LEU A 351 -23.48 4.63 -23.75
CA LEU A 351 -23.32 3.68 -22.65
C LEU A 351 -22.01 3.88 -21.88
N LEU A 352 -20.88 4.02 -22.57
CA LEU A 352 -19.57 4.32 -21.95
C LEU A 352 -19.62 5.65 -21.18
N SER A 353 -20.30 6.65 -21.74
CA SER A 353 -20.51 7.92 -21.06
C SER A 353 -21.31 7.73 -19.77
N ILE A 354 -22.41 6.98 -19.76
CA ILE A 354 -23.14 6.69 -18.52
C ILE A 354 -22.28 5.88 -17.53
N LEU A 355 -21.59 4.84 -17.99
CA LEU A 355 -20.71 4.02 -17.15
C LEU A 355 -19.62 4.86 -16.48
N SER A 356 -19.08 5.86 -17.18
CA SER A 356 -18.06 6.75 -16.61
C SER A 356 -18.55 7.55 -15.40
N LEU A 357 -19.86 7.76 -15.21
CA LEU A 357 -20.40 8.40 -14.00
C LEU A 357 -20.17 7.56 -12.73
N THR A 358 -19.99 6.24 -12.87
CA THR A 358 -19.65 5.35 -11.75
C THR A 358 -18.17 5.39 -11.39
N GLY A 359 -17.35 6.05 -12.20
CA GLY A 359 -15.90 6.13 -12.03
C GLY A 359 -15.15 6.06 -13.36
N PHE A 360 -14.02 6.77 -13.44
CA PHE A 360 -13.12 6.69 -14.59
C PHE A 360 -12.51 5.29 -14.76
N THR A 361 -12.21 4.62 -13.65
CA THR A 361 -11.76 3.22 -13.65
C THR A 361 -12.76 2.26 -14.31
N THR A 362 -14.08 2.50 -14.17
CA THR A 362 -15.11 1.70 -14.86
C THR A 362 -15.07 1.94 -16.36
N LEU A 363 -14.85 3.18 -16.80
CA LEU A 363 -14.67 3.52 -18.21
C LEU A 363 -13.43 2.83 -18.81
N LEU A 364 -12.30 2.85 -18.09
CA LEU A 364 -11.07 2.16 -18.51
C LEU A 364 -11.29 0.64 -18.65
N ALA A 365 -11.98 0.02 -17.68
CA ALA A 365 -12.29 -1.40 -17.71
C ALA A 365 -13.20 -1.79 -18.89
N ALA A 366 -14.27 -1.01 -19.13
CA ALA A 366 -15.14 -1.23 -20.28
C ALA A 366 -14.41 -1.07 -21.62
N SER A 367 -13.55 -0.05 -21.72
CA SER A 367 -12.73 0.21 -22.92
C SER A 367 -11.74 -0.92 -23.18
N HIS A 368 -11.14 -1.48 -22.11
CA HIS A 368 -10.23 -2.61 -22.20
C HIS A 368 -10.93 -3.87 -22.72
N ASP A 369 -12.15 -4.17 -22.24
CA ASP A 369 -12.93 -5.33 -22.72
C ASP A 369 -13.34 -5.15 -24.20
N ILE A 370 -13.74 -3.95 -24.60
CA ILE A 370 -14.05 -3.61 -26.01
C ILE A 370 -12.82 -3.81 -26.90
N LEU A 371 -11.64 -3.33 -26.47
CA LEU A 371 -10.39 -3.50 -27.23
C LEU A 371 -10.04 -4.97 -27.45
N ASN A 372 -10.16 -5.80 -26.41
CA ASN A 372 -9.91 -7.24 -26.54
C ASN A 372 -10.93 -7.92 -27.46
N LEU A 373 -12.21 -7.51 -27.41
CA LEU A 373 -13.25 -8.01 -28.31
C LEU A 373 -12.96 -7.65 -29.78
N LEU A 374 -12.59 -6.40 -30.05
CA LEU A 374 -12.30 -5.92 -31.41
C LEU A 374 -11.07 -6.60 -32.04
N THR A 375 -10.15 -7.11 -31.22
CA THR A 375 -8.88 -7.72 -31.67
C THR A 375 -8.86 -9.25 -31.62
N LEU A 376 -10.03 -9.91 -31.44
CA LEU A 376 -10.13 -11.37 -31.31
C LEU A 376 -9.62 -12.14 -32.53
N HIS A 377 -9.83 -11.65 -33.75
CA HIS A 377 -9.32 -12.27 -34.98
C HIS A 377 -7.78 -12.34 -35.01
N LEU A 378 -7.11 -11.31 -34.47
CA LEU A 378 -5.64 -11.29 -34.37
C LEU A 378 -5.14 -12.24 -33.28
N LEU A 379 -5.89 -12.37 -32.17
CA LEU A 379 -5.61 -13.39 -31.15
C LEU A 379 -5.75 -14.80 -31.73
N PHE A 380 -6.79 -15.04 -32.53
CA PHE A 380 -6.98 -16.31 -33.23
C PHE A 380 -5.81 -16.59 -34.18
N GLY A 381 -5.43 -15.62 -35.02
CA GLY A 381 -4.28 -15.76 -35.93
C GLY A 381 -2.98 -16.08 -35.21
N TYR A 382 -2.71 -15.38 -34.09
CA TYR A 382 -1.57 -15.68 -33.22
C TYR A 382 -1.61 -17.11 -32.66
N ASN A 383 -2.76 -17.57 -32.16
CA ASN A 383 -2.88 -18.91 -31.58
C ASN A 383 -2.66 -20.00 -32.64
N VAL A 384 -3.26 -19.84 -33.83
CA VAL A 384 -3.05 -20.77 -34.96
C VAL A 384 -1.58 -20.83 -35.34
N MET A 385 -0.95 -19.68 -35.55
CA MET A 385 0.43 -19.63 -36.01
C MET A 385 1.42 -20.12 -34.94
N ARG A 386 1.15 -19.82 -33.66
CA ARG A 386 1.88 -20.41 -32.54
C ARG A 386 1.77 -21.94 -32.53
N ALA A 387 0.57 -22.49 -32.74
CA ALA A 387 0.38 -23.95 -32.76
C ALA A 387 1.15 -24.60 -33.91
N VAL A 388 1.09 -24.01 -35.11
CA VAL A 388 1.84 -24.46 -36.29
C VAL A 388 3.35 -24.39 -36.05
N CYS A 389 3.85 -23.31 -35.44
CA CYS A 389 5.27 -23.15 -35.15
C CYS A 389 5.77 -24.17 -34.12
N VAL A 390 5.03 -24.40 -33.04
CA VAL A 390 5.35 -25.43 -32.05
C VAL A 390 5.38 -26.81 -32.71
N TRP A 391 4.35 -27.14 -33.51
CA TRP A 391 4.32 -28.40 -34.25
C TRP A 391 5.50 -28.55 -35.23
N GLN A 392 5.90 -27.48 -35.90
CA GLN A 392 7.03 -27.47 -36.84
C GLN A 392 8.37 -27.69 -36.12
N ILE A 393 8.56 -27.07 -34.95
CA ILE A 393 9.76 -27.24 -34.10
C ILE A 393 9.84 -28.69 -33.58
N ASP A 394 8.73 -29.22 -33.06
CA ASP A 394 8.67 -30.60 -32.56
C ASP A 394 8.94 -31.61 -33.69
N SER A 395 8.34 -31.39 -34.86
CA SER A 395 8.55 -32.22 -36.06
C SER A 395 10.01 -32.17 -36.53
N LEU A 396 10.62 -30.99 -36.57
CA LEU A 396 12.04 -30.85 -36.91
C LEU A 396 12.95 -31.51 -35.88
N GLY A 397 12.64 -31.40 -34.58
CA GLY A 397 13.39 -32.08 -33.53
C GLY A 397 13.33 -33.61 -33.65
N GLY A 398 12.15 -34.16 -33.98
CA GLY A 398 11.97 -35.58 -34.26
C GLY A 398 12.74 -36.05 -35.50
N LEU A 399 12.60 -35.33 -36.62
CA LEU A 399 13.28 -35.62 -37.88
C LEU A 399 14.81 -35.49 -37.77
N TRP A 400 15.30 -34.52 -36.98
CA TRP A 400 16.73 -34.36 -36.70
C TRP A 400 17.30 -35.55 -35.92
N ASN A 401 16.54 -36.09 -34.98
CA ASN A 401 16.94 -37.31 -34.27
C ASN A 401 16.97 -38.51 -35.23
N LEU A 402 15.96 -38.66 -36.09
CA LEU A 402 15.92 -39.70 -37.12
C LEU A 402 17.15 -39.62 -38.05
N PHE A 403 17.49 -38.44 -38.55
CA PHE A 403 18.67 -38.20 -39.39
C PHE A 403 19.98 -38.61 -38.71
N ARG A 404 20.07 -38.48 -37.38
CA ARG A 404 21.23 -38.88 -36.57
C ARG A 404 21.23 -40.35 -36.15
N GLY A 405 20.24 -41.15 -36.59
CA GLY A 405 20.07 -42.52 -36.14
C GLY A 405 19.70 -42.61 -34.65
N LYS A 406 18.90 -41.66 -34.16
CA LYS A 406 18.50 -41.54 -32.76
C LYS A 406 16.99 -41.63 -32.58
N ARG A 407 16.54 -42.33 -31.53
CA ARG A 407 15.12 -42.52 -31.19
C ARG A 407 14.85 -42.17 -29.74
N TRP A 408 13.75 -41.46 -29.47
CA TRP A 408 13.30 -41.24 -28.10
C TRP A 408 12.75 -42.53 -27.50
N ASN A 409 13.35 -42.97 -26.40
CA ASN A 409 12.93 -44.14 -25.65
C ASN A 409 11.97 -43.72 -24.54
N VAL A 410 10.67 -44.00 -24.72
CA VAL A 410 9.61 -43.64 -23.76
C VAL A 410 9.83 -44.31 -22.39
N LEU A 411 10.36 -45.55 -22.38
CA LEU A 411 10.58 -46.31 -21.14
C LEU A 411 11.73 -45.74 -20.30
N ARG A 412 12.78 -45.24 -20.95
CA ARG A 412 13.99 -44.72 -20.28
C ARG A 412 14.09 -43.19 -20.27
N ARG A 413 13.08 -42.49 -20.82
CA ARG A 413 13.00 -41.02 -20.95
C ARG A 413 14.30 -40.38 -21.45
N ARG A 414 14.96 -41.01 -22.43
CA ARG A 414 16.21 -40.52 -23.03
C ARG A 414 16.25 -40.83 -24.52
N THR A 415 17.16 -40.18 -25.24
CA THR A 415 17.40 -40.45 -26.67
C THR A 415 18.49 -41.50 -26.83
N ASP A 416 18.15 -42.65 -27.42
CA ASP A 416 19.06 -43.78 -27.66
C ASP A 416 19.44 -43.85 -29.15
N SER A 417 20.59 -44.45 -29.45
CA SER A 417 20.93 -44.85 -30.83
C SER A 417 19.99 -45.96 -31.30
N TYR A 418 19.48 -45.83 -32.52
CA TYR A 418 18.58 -46.79 -33.14
C TYR A 418 19.02 -47.04 -34.57
N GLU A 419 19.06 -48.31 -34.96
CA GLU A 419 19.43 -48.72 -36.31
C GLU A 419 18.19 -48.64 -37.19
N TYR A 420 18.16 -47.61 -38.04
CA TYR A 420 17.09 -47.40 -39.01
C TYR A 420 17.46 -48.06 -40.33
N ASP A 421 16.47 -48.63 -41.02
CA ASP A 421 16.65 -49.09 -42.40
C ASP A 421 17.03 -47.92 -43.30
N ILE A 422 17.79 -48.21 -44.36
CA ILE A 422 18.28 -47.21 -45.32
C ILE A 422 17.11 -46.39 -45.90
N ASP A 423 15.99 -47.05 -46.22
CA ASP A 423 14.78 -46.41 -46.76
C ASP A 423 14.15 -45.42 -45.76
N GLN A 424 14.13 -45.77 -44.47
CA GLN A 424 13.60 -44.92 -43.40
C GLN A 424 14.49 -43.69 -43.18
N LEU A 425 15.81 -43.88 -43.23
CA LEU A 425 16.76 -42.78 -43.13
C LEU A 425 16.67 -41.85 -44.35
N PHE A 426 16.51 -42.41 -45.55
CA PHE A 426 16.34 -41.64 -46.78
C PHE A 426 15.06 -40.80 -46.74
N LEU A 427 13.91 -41.41 -46.42
CA LEU A 427 12.65 -40.70 -46.26
C LEU A 427 12.72 -39.64 -45.16
N GLY A 428 13.32 -39.97 -44.02
CA GLY A 428 13.55 -39.03 -42.91
C GLY A 428 14.39 -37.83 -43.32
N THR A 429 15.45 -38.05 -44.11
CA THR A 429 16.31 -36.98 -44.63
C THR A 429 15.56 -36.07 -45.61
N LEU A 430 14.71 -36.64 -46.47
CA LEU A 430 13.88 -35.86 -47.40
C LEU A 430 12.85 -35.02 -46.66
N LEU A 431 12.13 -35.60 -45.70
CA LEU A 431 11.17 -34.88 -44.88
C LEU A 431 11.84 -33.80 -44.02
N PHE A 432 13.03 -34.09 -43.46
CA PHE A 432 13.82 -33.12 -42.70
C PHE A 432 14.22 -31.94 -43.58
N THR A 433 14.79 -32.19 -44.76
CA THR A 433 15.25 -31.12 -45.67
C THR A 433 14.08 -30.25 -46.12
N VAL A 434 12.95 -30.83 -46.54
CA VAL A 434 11.74 -30.07 -46.89
C VAL A 434 11.25 -29.25 -45.69
N SER A 435 11.07 -29.87 -44.53
CA SER A 435 10.57 -29.20 -43.32
C SER A 435 11.49 -28.05 -42.86
N ALA A 436 12.82 -28.24 -42.96
CA ALA A 436 13.82 -27.23 -42.60
C ALA A 436 13.77 -26.02 -43.54
N PHE A 437 13.51 -26.22 -44.84
CA PHE A 437 13.33 -25.12 -45.79
C PHE A 437 11.98 -24.41 -45.65
N LEU A 438 10.94 -25.09 -45.14
CA LEU A 438 9.64 -24.46 -44.84
C LEU A 438 9.68 -23.62 -43.56
N PHE A 439 10.50 -24.01 -42.59
CA PHE A 439 10.54 -23.43 -41.24
C PHE A 439 10.75 -21.91 -41.20
N PRO A 440 11.67 -21.28 -41.95
CA PRO A 440 11.83 -19.82 -41.96
C PRO A 440 10.54 -19.07 -42.32
N THR A 441 9.70 -19.66 -43.17
CA THR A 441 8.40 -19.09 -43.55
C THR A 441 7.43 -19.15 -42.38
N VAL A 442 7.29 -20.31 -41.75
CA VAL A 442 6.45 -20.47 -40.55
C VAL A 442 6.90 -19.50 -39.44
N LEU A 443 8.21 -19.41 -39.20
CA LEU A 443 8.78 -18.54 -38.18
C LEU A 443 8.49 -17.05 -38.45
N SER A 444 8.62 -16.60 -39.70
CA SER A 444 8.38 -15.20 -40.08
C SER A 444 6.91 -14.79 -39.90
N TYR A 445 5.97 -15.65 -40.32
CA TYR A 445 4.54 -15.40 -40.08
C TYR A 445 4.17 -15.47 -38.59
N THR A 446 4.82 -16.36 -37.83
CA THR A 446 4.69 -16.41 -36.36
C THR A 446 5.16 -15.12 -35.72
N ALA A 447 6.32 -14.61 -36.14
CA ALA A 447 6.87 -13.36 -35.63
C ALA A 447 5.92 -12.18 -35.90
N LEU A 448 5.33 -12.09 -37.10
CA LEU A 448 4.36 -11.05 -37.43
C LEU A 448 3.17 -11.04 -36.45
N PHE A 449 2.50 -12.17 -36.27
CA PHE A 449 1.35 -12.24 -35.35
C PHE A 449 1.76 -12.07 -33.88
N CYS A 450 2.95 -12.54 -33.49
CA CYS A 450 3.50 -12.34 -32.16
C CYS A 450 3.73 -10.86 -31.87
N LEU A 451 4.34 -10.12 -32.80
CA LEU A 451 4.58 -8.68 -32.67
C LEU A 451 3.26 -7.90 -32.60
N THR A 452 2.33 -8.16 -33.52
CA THR A 452 1.01 -7.51 -33.52
C THR A 452 0.26 -7.77 -32.20
N ARG A 453 0.25 -9.02 -31.72
CA ARG A 453 -0.37 -9.38 -30.45
C ARG A 453 0.34 -8.75 -29.25
N GLY A 454 1.66 -8.65 -29.30
CA GLY A 454 2.51 -8.01 -28.31
C GLY A 454 2.19 -6.52 -28.14
N MET A 455 2.01 -5.79 -29.24
CA MET A 455 1.60 -4.38 -29.21
C MET A 455 0.24 -4.19 -28.53
N ILE A 456 -0.75 -5.01 -28.90
CA ILE A 456 -2.08 -4.98 -28.25
C ILE A 456 -1.96 -5.35 -26.77
N PHE A 457 -1.15 -6.35 -26.43
CA PHE A 457 -0.92 -6.74 -25.05
C PHE A 457 -0.32 -5.60 -24.23
N ILE A 458 0.65 -4.86 -24.76
CA ILE A 458 1.25 -3.70 -24.09
C ILE A 458 0.19 -2.64 -23.80
N ILE A 459 -0.64 -2.29 -24.80
CA ILE A 459 -1.72 -1.31 -24.62
C ILE A 459 -2.70 -1.76 -23.53
N CYS A 460 -3.15 -3.02 -23.58
CA CYS A 460 -4.01 -3.59 -22.55
C CYS A 460 -3.36 -3.55 -21.16
N ARG A 461 -2.07 -3.87 -21.06
CA ARG A 461 -1.31 -3.86 -19.81
C ARG A 461 -1.14 -2.46 -19.24
N VAL A 462 -0.89 -1.46 -20.07
CA VAL A 462 -0.83 -0.06 -19.62
C VAL A 462 -2.17 0.35 -19.03
N SER A 463 -3.28 0.08 -19.72
CA SER A 463 -4.64 0.37 -19.21
C SER A 463 -4.91 -0.30 -17.86
N GLU A 464 -4.52 -1.57 -17.73
CA GLU A 464 -4.72 -2.34 -16.50
C GLU A 464 -3.87 -1.81 -15.33
N VAL A 465 -2.61 -1.45 -15.59
CA VAL A 465 -1.73 -0.82 -14.58
C VAL A 465 -2.28 0.54 -14.16
N THR A 466 -2.76 1.36 -15.09
CA THR A 466 -3.39 2.66 -14.77
C THR A 466 -4.62 2.45 -13.90
N ARG A 467 -5.50 1.51 -14.24
CA ARG A 467 -6.68 1.17 -13.44
C ARG A 467 -6.30 0.72 -12.02
N GLN A 468 -5.32 -0.19 -11.91
CA GLN A 468 -4.85 -0.70 -10.62
C GLN A 468 -4.20 0.39 -9.76
N ALA A 469 -3.42 1.29 -10.37
CA ALA A 469 -2.84 2.44 -9.70
C ALA A 469 -3.95 3.33 -9.13
N MET A 470 -4.95 3.70 -9.93
CA MET A 470 -6.08 4.52 -9.47
C MET A 470 -6.90 3.88 -8.34
N ASN A 471 -6.94 2.56 -8.23
CA ASN A 471 -7.67 1.87 -7.17
C ASN A 471 -6.89 1.70 -5.86
N ARG A 472 -5.55 1.81 -5.88
CA ARG A 472 -4.69 1.50 -4.73
C ARG A 472 -3.73 2.63 -4.34
N PHE A 473 -3.66 3.73 -5.10
CA PHE A 473 -2.69 4.79 -4.85
C PHE A 473 -2.86 5.41 -3.45
N PRO A 474 -1.76 5.65 -2.70
CA PRO A 474 -1.83 6.21 -1.35
C PRO A 474 -2.01 7.73 -1.34
N ILE A 475 -3.04 8.25 -2.03
CA ILE A 475 -3.32 9.70 -2.13
C ILE A 475 -3.41 10.33 -0.75
N PHE A 476 -4.15 9.70 0.16
CA PHE A 476 -4.40 10.29 1.47
C PHE A 476 -3.15 10.34 2.34
N GLU A 477 -2.34 9.28 2.32
CA GLU A 477 -1.07 9.25 3.06
C GLU A 477 -0.08 10.28 2.50
N LEU A 478 -0.03 10.48 1.19
CA LEU A 478 0.78 11.53 0.57
C LEU A 478 0.31 12.93 0.98
N ILE A 479 -1.01 13.19 1.00
CA ILE A 479 -1.55 14.46 1.46
C ILE A 479 -1.20 14.70 2.94
N LEU A 480 -1.29 13.66 3.78
CA LEU A 480 -0.90 13.75 5.19
C LEU A 480 0.60 14.01 5.33
N TRP A 481 1.43 13.34 4.52
CA TRP A 481 2.87 13.55 4.51
C TRP A 481 3.25 15.00 4.17
N ILE A 482 2.54 15.64 3.22
CA ILE A 482 2.76 17.05 2.88
C ILE A 482 2.24 17.99 3.97
N LYS A 483 1.02 17.76 4.49
CA LYS A 483 0.33 18.70 5.39
C LYS A 483 0.76 18.58 6.85
N GLU A 484 0.95 17.36 7.34
CA GLU A 484 1.28 17.08 8.74
C GLU A 484 2.13 15.79 8.84
N PRO A 485 3.44 15.86 8.52
CA PRO A 485 4.33 14.69 8.48
C PRO A 485 4.36 13.89 9.80
N SER A 486 4.06 14.53 10.93
CA SER A 486 4.01 13.89 12.26
C SER A 486 2.89 12.85 12.41
N ARG A 487 1.94 12.76 11.47
CA ARG A 487 0.89 11.72 11.45
C ARG A 487 1.29 10.45 10.71
N VAL A 488 2.43 10.46 10.02
CA VAL A 488 2.97 9.32 9.27
C VAL A 488 4.39 9.03 9.77
N PRO A 489 4.53 8.53 11.02
CA PRO A 489 5.84 8.26 11.60
C PRO A 489 6.53 7.12 10.85
N GLY A 490 7.81 7.33 10.53
CA GLY A 490 8.71 6.34 9.92
C GLY A 490 9.85 5.89 10.83
N GLY A 491 10.16 6.69 11.87
CA GLY A 491 11.18 6.32 12.85
C GLY A 491 11.40 7.41 13.90
N LEU A 492 12.40 7.21 14.74
CA LEU A 492 12.76 8.09 15.85
C LEU A 492 14.14 8.70 15.62
N ASN A 493 14.28 9.99 15.94
CA ASN A 493 15.57 10.68 15.95
C ASN A 493 15.74 11.39 17.30
N ILE A 494 16.95 11.35 17.85
CA ILE A 494 17.30 12.05 19.08
C ILE A 494 18.25 13.20 18.76
N THR A 495 17.84 14.40 19.16
CA THR A 495 18.68 15.60 19.09
C THR A 495 19.12 16.03 20.48
N VAL A 496 20.40 16.30 20.69
CA VAL A 496 20.92 16.82 21.97
C VAL A 496 20.54 18.30 22.11
N GLN A 497 19.99 18.69 23.25
CA GLN A 497 19.71 20.08 23.61
C GLN A 497 20.43 20.44 24.91
N THR A 498 21.15 21.55 24.93
CA THR A 498 21.71 22.11 26.17
C THR A 498 20.61 22.83 26.92
N VAL A 499 20.38 22.44 28.18
CA VAL A 499 19.42 23.13 29.05
C VAL A 499 20.10 24.40 29.58
N PRO A 500 19.56 25.62 29.32
CA PRO A 500 20.15 26.84 29.86
C PRO A 500 20.02 26.80 31.38
N LEU A 501 21.14 26.77 32.10
CA LEU A 501 21.16 27.07 33.52
C LEU A 501 20.90 28.57 33.68
N GLY A 502 19.97 28.93 34.58
CA GLY A 502 19.95 30.28 35.11
C GLY A 502 21.27 30.57 35.83
N ASP A 503 21.71 31.82 35.81
CA ASP A 503 23.04 32.31 36.19
C ASP A 503 23.40 32.18 37.70
N GLU A 504 22.75 31.30 38.46
CA GLU A 504 23.01 31.13 39.89
C GLU A 504 23.41 29.71 40.27
N GLY A 505 24.63 29.58 40.80
CA GLY A 505 24.92 28.65 41.89
C GLY A 505 25.74 27.42 41.53
N GLU A 506 27.07 27.57 41.66
CA GLU A 506 27.98 26.45 41.87
C GLU A 506 27.59 25.61 43.10
N LYS A 507 27.68 24.28 42.95
CA LYS A 507 27.87 23.26 43.99
C LYS A 507 26.93 23.32 45.22
N THR A 508 25.78 22.67 45.10
CA THR A 508 25.10 22.03 46.25
C THR A 508 25.45 20.54 46.32
N GLU A 509 26.05 20.11 47.43
CA GLU A 509 26.36 18.70 47.70
C GLU A 509 25.09 17.83 47.63
N GLY A 510 25.19 16.66 46.97
CA GLY A 510 24.10 15.68 46.88
C GLY A 510 23.12 15.83 45.70
N ARG A 511 23.31 16.82 44.79
CA ARG A 511 22.47 16.99 43.58
C ARG A 511 23.25 16.68 42.30
N PHE A 512 22.71 15.82 41.43
CA PHE A 512 23.25 15.57 40.10
C PHE A 512 22.63 16.54 39.09
N ILE A 513 23.45 17.43 38.51
CA ILE A 513 23.01 18.48 37.56
C ILE A 513 22.89 17.91 36.14
N MET A 514 21.72 18.09 35.52
CA MET A 514 21.42 17.67 34.14
C MET A 514 21.87 18.76 33.14
N ARG A 515 23.11 18.70 32.67
CA ARG A 515 23.67 19.73 31.76
C ARG A 515 23.21 19.61 30.29
N ARG A 516 22.83 18.42 29.85
CA ARG A 516 22.37 18.13 28.48
C ARG A 516 21.16 17.21 28.53
N ALA A 517 20.12 17.55 27.77
CA ALA A 517 18.90 16.75 27.63
C ALA A 517 18.78 16.22 26.20
N LEU A 518 18.27 15.01 26.05
CA LEU A 518 18.06 14.37 24.74
C LEU A 518 16.61 14.58 24.30
N VAL A 519 16.36 15.23 23.17
CA VAL A 519 15.00 15.47 22.67
C VAL A 519 14.61 14.40 21.66
N LEU A 520 13.55 13.65 21.96
CA LEU A 520 12.96 12.66 21.06
C LEU A 520 12.06 13.35 20.02
N LYS A 521 12.38 13.19 18.74
CA LYS A 521 11.59 13.69 17.60
C LYS A 521 11.19 12.53 16.69
N SER A 522 9.98 12.59 16.14
CA SER A 522 9.58 11.68 15.06
C SER A 522 10.21 12.10 13.75
N THR A 523 10.64 11.10 12.98
CA THR A 523 10.98 11.26 11.57
C THR A 523 9.80 10.75 10.74
N PRO A 524 9.34 11.52 9.73
CA PRO A 524 8.28 11.04 8.84
C PRO A 524 8.80 9.88 7.99
N LYS A 525 7.88 9.02 7.52
CA LYS A 525 8.23 7.97 6.55
C LYS A 525 8.90 8.55 5.32
N ALA A 526 9.87 7.81 4.77
CA ALA A 526 10.43 8.13 3.47
C ALA A 526 9.36 7.99 2.40
N LEU A 527 9.43 8.83 1.37
CA LEU A 527 8.48 8.82 0.27
C LEU A 527 8.50 7.48 -0.50
N SER A 528 9.65 6.82 -0.57
CA SER A 528 9.79 5.46 -1.10
C SER A 528 8.95 4.45 -0.33
N ASP A 529 8.95 4.52 1.00
CA ASP A 529 8.25 3.56 1.84
C ASP A 529 6.74 3.73 1.73
N ILE A 530 6.27 4.97 1.50
CA ILE A 530 4.85 5.24 1.26
C ILE A 530 4.41 4.70 -0.11
N LEU A 531 5.24 4.84 -1.15
CA LEU A 531 4.88 4.46 -2.52
C LEU A 531 5.06 2.96 -2.82
N PHE A 532 6.05 2.30 -2.21
CA PHE A 532 6.47 0.95 -2.58
C PHE A 532 6.26 -0.12 -1.49
N HIS A 533 5.96 0.27 -0.25
CA HIS A 533 5.70 -0.66 0.87
C HIS A 533 4.24 -0.60 1.36
N GLN A 534 3.30 -0.97 0.48
CA GLN A 534 1.88 -1.17 0.84
C GLN A 534 1.37 -2.58 0.50
#